data_AF-A0A6M1Z5N6-F1
#
_entry.id   AF-A0A6M1Z5N6-F1
#
_cell.length_a   1.000
_cell.length_b   1.000
_cell.length_c   1.000
_cell.angle_alpha   90.00
_cell.angle_beta   90.00
_cell.angle_gamma   90.00
#
_symmetry.space_group_name_H-M   'P 1'
#
loop_
_entity.id
_entity.type
_entity.pdbx_description
1 polymer ?
#
loop_
_entity_poly.entity_id
_entity_poly.type
_entity_poly.pdbx_seq_one_letter_code
_entity_poly.pdbx_strand_id
1 'polypeptide(L)'
;MNIVAFIAGILMIFAITTNTLSKKHLSDGFVSRSFSGYMKSSRKATNEYERYCFDNLKESVKSKQRTTADREKPSEDKKEKTREIHIENAKINIFQLVIDKKEKQKDTYNLIASLIKTLYSNQSFYKKGFEKDILNNILVAFENQIKKKQNLNFETLILKDGSLKNIYYKIIKGTKFYDFEKKIGCPSILDFVKVENSKEQIPMKDASKEFLITFFDKKITKEISALQIEYPPKNLTLQNVLSICQKNNLPIDENDLKLFDFSNSMYRSNEKTFVGFDKNTDIKCKIKLPVS
;
A
#
# COMPACT_ATOMS: atom_id res chain seq x y z
N MET A 1 -53.68 -5.73 -45.64
CA MET A 1 -52.56 -5.67 -44.66
C MET A 1 -51.30 -6.17 -45.36
N ASN A 2 -50.18 -5.43 -45.32
CA ASN A 2 -49.02 -5.74 -46.16
C ASN A 2 -48.25 -6.96 -45.59
N ILE A 3 -48.56 -8.16 -46.08
CA ILE A 3 -48.03 -9.45 -45.61
C ILE A 3 -46.49 -9.49 -45.59
N VAL A 4 -45.85 -8.78 -46.53
CA VAL A 4 -44.39 -8.68 -46.59
C VAL A 4 -43.81 -7.96 -45.36
N ALA A 5 -44.45 -6.88 -44.91
CA ALA A 5 -44.03 -6.15 -43.72
C ALA A 5 -44.21 -6.99 -42.44
N PHE A 6 -45.24 -7.83 -42.40
CA PHE A 6 -45.47 -8.76 -41.29
C PHE A 6 -44.40 -9.86 -41.23
N ILE A 7 -44.06 -10.48 -42.35
CA ILE A 7 -43.01 -11.50 -42.44
C ILE A 7 -41.64 -10.89 -42.09
N ALA A 8 -41.33 -9.68 -42.58
CA ALA A 8 -40.11 -8.97 -42.24
C ALA A 8 -40.01 -8.65 -40.74
N GLY A 9 -41.12 -8.23 -40.10
CA GLY A 9 -41.19 -8.00 -38.67
C GLY A 9 -40.90 -9.27 -37.85
N ILE A 10 -41.49 -10.41 -38.24
CA ILE A 10 -41.23 -11.70 -37.60
C ILE A 10 -39.77 -12.11 -37.74
N LEU A 11 -39.20 -12.01 -38.94
CA LEU A 11 -37.78 -12.33 -39.18
C LEU A 11 -36.84 -11.43 -38.36
N MET A 12 -37.18 -10.15 -38.19
CA MET A 12 -36.40 -9.24 -37.37
C MET A 12 -36.43 -9.63 -35.88
N ILE A 13 -37.60 -10.01 -35.35
CA ILE A 13 -37.74 -10.51 -33.97
C ILE A 13 -36.91 -11.78 -33.76
N PHE A 14 -36.98 -12.73 -34.71
CA PHE A 14 -36.16 -13.94 -34.65
C PHE A 14 -34.66 -13.64 -34.72
N ALA A 15 -34.23 -12.71 -35.58
CA ALA A 15 -32.83 -12.31 -35.68
C ALA A 15 -32.32 -11.68 -34.38
N ILE A 16 -33.09 -10.77 -33.76
CA ILE A 16 -32.73 -10.15 -32.49
C ILE A 16 -32.67 -11.19 -31.37
N THR A 17 -33.64 -12.10 -31.30
CA THR A 17 -33.70 -13.14 -30.26
C THR A 17 -32.54 -14.14 -30.41
N THR A 18 -32.22 -14.54 -31.64
CA THR A 18 -31.11 -15.47 -31.91
C THR A 18 -29.76 -14.82 -31.58
N ASN A 19 -29.58 -13.54 -31.91
CA ASN A 19 -28.35 -12.80 -31.61
C ASN A 19 -28.17 -12.62 -30.10
N THR A 20 -29.23 -12.27 -29.37
CA THR A 20 -29.18 -12.10 -27.91
C THR A 20 -28.89 -13.42 -27.19
N LEU A 21 -29.54 -14.52 -27.60
CA LEU A 21 -29.26 -15.86 -27.06
C LEU A 21 -27.81 -16.31 -27.36
N SER A 22 -27.32 -16.08 -28.58
CA SER A 22 -25.95 -16.43 -28.97
C SER A 22 -24.91 -15.66 -28.16
N LYS A 23 -25.10 -14.34 -28.00
CA LYS A 23 -24.22 -13.50 -27.18
C LYS A 23 -24.22 -13.94 -25.71
N LYS A 24 -25.39 -14.27 -25.16
CA LYS A 24 -25.52 -14.76 -23.79
C LYS A 24 -24.79 -16.09 -23.60
N HIS A 25 -24.97 -17.05 -24.50
CA HIS A 25 -24.29 -18.34 -24.43
C HIS A 25 -22.76 -18.22 -24.52
N LEU A 26 -22.25 -17.34 -25.39
CA LEU A 26 -20.81 -17.06 -25.48
C LEU A 26 -20.28 -16.41 -24.19
N SER A 27 -21.03 -15.44 -23.65
CA SER A 27 -20.70 -14.77 -22.39
C SER A 27 -20.67 -15.75 -21.22
N ASP A 28 -21.69 -16.57 -21.06
CA ASP A 28 -21.79 -17.55 -19.96
C ASP A 28 -20.68 -18.60 -20.05
N GLY A 29 -20.35 -19.05 -21.28
CA GLY A 29 -19.22 -19.94 -21.52
C GLY A 29 -17.87 -19.31 -21.15
N PHE A 30 -17.66 -18.04 -21.48
CA PHE A 30 -16.46 -17.30 -21.11
C PHE A 30 -16.34 -17.15 -19.58
N VAL A 31 -17.43 -16.72 -18.92
CA VAL A 31 -17.46 -16.54 -17.45
C VAL A 31 -17.18 -17.87 -16.74
N SER A 32 -17.82 -18.96 -17.16
CA SER A 32 -17.60 -20.28 -16.59
C SER A 32 -16.15 -20.76 -16.76
N ARG A 33 -15.57 -20.57 -17.96
CA ARG A 33 -14.16 -20.91 -18.23
C ARG A 33 -13.21 -20.07 -17.40
N SER A 34 -13.46 -18.76 -17.29
CA SER A 34 -12.65 -17.85 -16.47
C SER A 34 -12.71 -18.21 -14.99
N PHE A 35 -13.90 -18.52 -14.47
CA PHE A 35 -14.09 -18.92 -13.09
C PHE A 35 -13.37 -20.26 -12.79
N SER A 36 -13.55 -21.26 -13.66
CA SER A 36 -12.86 -22.55 -13.49
C SER A 36 -11.33 -22.41 -13.56
N GLY A 37 -10.83 -21.60 -14.50
CA GLY A 37 -9.39 -21.31 -14.62
C GLY A 37 -8.83 -20.56 -13.41
N TYR A 38 -9.58 -19.60 -12.87
CA TYR A 38 -9.24 -18.91 -11.63
C TYR A 38 -9.18 -19.88 -10.45
N MET A 39 -10.19 -20.73 -10.25
CA MET A 39 -10.21 -21.69 -9.14
C MET A 39 -9.04 -22.70 -9.23
N LYS A 40 -8.73 -23.19 -10.45
CA LYS A 40 -7.61 -24.11 -10.67
C LYS A 40 -6.25 -23.44 -10.43
N SER A 41 -6.06 -22.22 -10.92
CA SER A 41 -4.82 -21.46 -10.72
C SER A 41 -4.66 -21.05 -9.26
N SER A 42 -5.71 -20.59 -8.58
CA SER A 42 -5.70 -20.31 -7.15
C SER A 42 -5.29 -21.53 -6.33
N ARG A 43 -5.89 -22.70 -6.58
CA ARG A 43 -5.52 -23.95 -5.90
C ARG A 43 -4.05 -24.33 -6.12
N LYS A 44 -3.52 -24.14 -7.33
CA LYS A 44 -2.10 -24.39 -7.61
C LYS A 44 -1.18 -23.46 -6.80
N ALA A 45 -1.52 -22.17 -6.72
CA ALA A 45 -0.76 -21.22 -5.92
C ALA A 45 -0.78 -21.58 -4.42
N THR A 46 -1.93 -21.99 -3.89
CA THR A 46 -2.04 -22.45 -2.49
C THR A 46 -1.24 -23.73 -2.25
N ASN A 47 -1.28 -24.70 -3.16
CA ASN A 47 -0.49 -25.92 -3.04
C ASN A 47 1.02 -25.63 -3.06
N GLU A 48 1.48 -24.65 -3.84
CA GLU A 48 2.89 -24.22 -3.81
C GLU A 48 3.28 -23.62 -2.46
N TYR A 49 2.38 -22.83 -1.86
CA TYR A 49 2.58 -22.31 -0.50
C TYR A 49 2.67 -23.43 0.53
N GLU A 50 1.72 -24.37 0.51
CA GLU A 50 1.71 -25.51 1.43
C GLU A 50 2.96 -26.38 1.30
N ARG A 51 3.42 -26.65 0.06
CA ARG A 51 4.69 -27.35 -0.20
C ARG A 51 5.86 -26.59 0.41
N TYR A 52 5.91 -25.28 0.22
CA TYR A 52 6.97 -24.44 0.77
C TYR A 52 6.99 -24.47 2.31
N CYS A 53 5.83 -24.38 2.97
CA CYS A 53 5.73 -24.55 4.42
C CYS A 53 6.21 -25.94 4.88
N PHE A 54 5.82 -26.99 4.15
CA PHE A 54 6.20 -28.37 4.48
C PHE A 54 7.69 -28.67 4.30
N ASP A 55 8.30 -28.15 3.22
CA ASP A 55 9.73 -28.34 2.97
C ASP A 55 10.58 -27.62 4.05
N ASN A 56 10.17 -26.41 4.46
CA ASN A 56 10.82 -25.69 5.56
C ASN A 56 10.67 -26.40 6.91
N LEU A 57 9.53 -27.07 7.16
CA LEU A 57 9.34 -27.91 8.36
C LEU A 57 10.28 -29.12 8.35
N LYS A 58 10.58 -29.72 7.19
CA LYS A 58 11.51 -30.84 7.08
C LYS A 58 12.98 -30.43 7.26
N GLU A 59 13.36 -29.26 6.77
CA GLU A 59 14.72 -28.73 6.96
C GLU A 59 14.99 -28.35 8.42
N SER A 60 14.00 -27.82 9.16
CA SER A 60 14.17 -27.46 10.58
C SER A 60 14.39 -28.67 11.50
N VAL A 61 13.89 -29.85 11.11
CA VAL A 61 14.12 -31.12 11.85
C VAL A 61 15.50 -31.71 11.54
N LYS A 62 16.08 -31.41 10.37
CA LYS A 62 17.42 -31.91 9.97
C LYS A 62 18.57 -30.95 10.29
N SER A 63 18.32 -29.69 10.62
CA SER A 63 19.37 -28.67 10.77
C SER A 63 19.94 -28.47 12.18
N LYS A 64 19.55 -29.28 13.19
CA LYS A 64 20.19 -29.25 14.52
C LYS A 64 21.61 -29.84 14.56
N GLN A 65 22.15 -30.33 13.44
CA GLN A 65 23.56 -30.71 13.31
C GLN A 65 24.12 -30.23 11.97
N ARG A 66 24.61 -28.99 11.92
CA ARG A 66 25.83 -28.65 11.17
C ARG A 66 26.33 -27.27 11.57
N THR A 67 27.44 -27.33 12.30
CA THR A 67 28.39 -26.26 12.57
C THR A 67 28.89 -25.60 11.28
N THR A 68 29.07 -24.28 11.37
CA THR A 68 30.05 -23.43 10.67
C THR A 68 30.84 -24.08 9.53
N ALA A 69 30.59 -23.62 8.31
CA ALA A 69 31.61 -23.58 7.26
C ALA A 69 31.28 -22.46 6.28
N ASP A 70 32.23 -21.53 6.18
CA ASP A 70 32.30 -20.46 5.20
C ASP A 70 31.93 -20.94 3.79
N ARG A 71 31.05 -20.17 3.15
CA ARG A 71 30.98 -20.09 1.70
C ARG A 71 31.03 -18.62 1.32
N GLU A 72 32.26 -18.10 1.26
CA GLU A 72 32.57 -17.02 0.34
C GLU A 72 32.18 -17.49 -1.07
N LYS A 73 31.14 -16.88 -1.63
CA LYS A 73 30.88 -16.95 -3.06
C LYS A 73 31.56 -15.75 -3.71
N PRO A 74 32.20 -15.93 -4.86
CA PRO A 74 32.87 -14.84 -5.56
C PRO A 74 31.84 -13.81 -5.98
N SER A 75 32.17 -12.54 -5.76
CA SER A 75 31.40 -11.39 -6.17
C SER A 75 31.33 -11.31 -7.70
N GLU A 76 30.23 -11.80 -8.26
CA GLU A 76 29.77 -11.33 -9.57
C GLU A 76 29.54 -9.81 -9.46
N ASP A 77 30.16 -9.06 -10.37
CA ASP A 77 29.92 -7.64 -10.59
C ASP A 77 28.41 -7.36 -10.62
N LYS A 78 27.90 -6.86 -9.49
CA LYS A 78 26.51 -6.45 -9.36
C LYS A 78 26.34 -5.20 -10.21
N LYS A 79 25.82 -5.39 -11.43
CA LYS A 79 25.11 -4.32 -12.14
C LYS A 79 24.18 -3.63 -11.14
N GLU A 80 24.38 -2.34 -10.93
CA GLU A 80 23.52 -1.51 -10.09
C GLU A 80 22.08 -1.67 -10.59
N LYS A 81 21.29 -2.47 -9.88
CA LYS A 81 19.86 -2.59 -10.15
C LYS A 81 19.19 -1.44 -9.43
N THR A 82 18.34 -0.70 -10.13
CA THR A 82 17.44 0.24 -9.49
C THR A 82 16.51 -0.53 -8.54
N ARG A 83 16.37 -0.03 -7.33
CA ARG A 83 15.52 -0.61 -6.28
C ARG A 83 14.08 -0.18 -6.47
N GLU A 84 13.14 -1.11 -6.26
CA GLU A 84 11.72 -0.77 -6.10
C GLU A 84 11.46 -0.25 -4.68
N ILE A 85 10.75 0.88 -4.57
CA ILE A 85 10.37 1.49 -3.29
C ILE A 85 9.08 0.81 -2.80
N HIS A 86 9.11 0.27 -1.59
CA HIS A 86 7.97 -0.42 -0.98
C HIS A 86 7.27 0.47 0.03
N ILE A 87 6.45 1.40 -0.47
CA ILE A 87 5.76 2.43 0.32
C ILE A 87 4.98 1.86 1.52
N GLU A 88 4.45 0.65 1.39
CA GLU A 88 3.73 -0.06 2.46
C GLU A 88 4.54 -0.20 3.76
N ASN A 89 5.87 -0.26 3.66
CA ASN A 89 6.77 -0.40 4.80
C ASN A 89 6.98 0.92 5.56
N ALA A 90 6.68 2.07 4.95
CA ALA A 90 7.01 3.39 5.48
C ALA A 90 5.77 4.21 5.88
N LYS A 91 4.76 3.52 6.44
CA LYS A 91 3.57 4.17 6.99
C LYS A 91 3.84 4.72 8.39
N ILE A 92 3.33 5.92 8.66
CA ILE A 92 3.37 6.54 9.98
C ILE A 92 2.45 5.76 10.91
N ASN A 93 2.98 5.27 12.02
CA ASN A 93 2.16 4.63 13.05
C ASN A 93 1.56 5.66 14.00
N ILE A 94 0.24 5.77 14.03
CA ILE A 94 -0.48 6.74 14.89
C ILE A 94 -0.87 6.17 16.24
N PHE A 95 -0.65 4.88 16.48
CA PHE A 95 -1.06 4.22 17.71
C PHE A 95 -0.58 4.96 18.96
N GLN A 96 0.67 5.43 18.93
CA GLN A 96 1.23 6.15 20.06
C GLN A 96 0.64 7.54 20.26
N LEU A 97 0.19 8.19 19.19
CA LEU A 97 -0.57 9.44 19.26
C LEU A 97 -1.96 9.23 19.88
N VAL A 98 -2.57 8.05 19.67
CA VAL A 98 -3.86 7.67 20.29
C VAL A 98 -3.70 7.44 21.79
N ILE A 99 -2.62 6.78 22.24
CA ILE A 99 -2.38 6.48 23.66
C ILE A 99 -1.86 7.68 24.44
N ASP A 100 -0.76 8.27 23.97
CA ASP A 100 -0.02 9.29 24.73
C ASP A 100 -0.62 10.70 24.57
N LYS A 101 -1.64 10.83 23.70
CA LYS A 101 -2.33 12.07 23.33
C LYS A 101 -1.42 13.08 22.61
N LYS A 102 -2.06 14.06 21.97
CA LYS A 102 -1.41 15.12 21.19
C LYS A 102 -0.37 15.93 21.97
N GLU A 103 -0.50 16.06 23.29
CA GLU A 103 0.40 16.87 24.11
C GLU A 103 1.81 16.27 24.22
N LYS A 104 1.92 14.94 24.24
CA LYS A 104 3.19 14.22 24.36
C LYS A 104 3.83 13.92 23.00
N GLN A 105 3.03 13.82 21.94
CA GLN A 105 3.46 13.47 20.58
C GLN A 105 3.19 14.61 19.59
N LYS A 106 3.64 15.83 19.93
CA LYS A 106 3.36 17.04 19.13
C LYS A 106 3.95 16.96 17.73
N ASP A 107 5.16 16.42 17.59
CA ASP A 107 5.87 16.37 16.31
C ASP A 107 5.17 15.40 15.36
N THR A 108 4.83 14.20 15.85
CA THR A 108 4.03 13.23 15.10
C THR A 108 2.66 13.79 14.73
N TYR A 109 1.97 14.48 15.65
CA TYR A 109 0.69 15.13 15.37
C TYR A 109 0.81 16.19 14.25
N ASN A 110 1.80 17.08 14.36
CA ASN A 110 2.03 18.14 13.39
C ASN A 110 2.44 17.58 12.02
N LEU A 111 3.23 16.52 12.00
CA LEU A 111 3.64 15.83 10.78
C LEU A 111 2.45 15.22 10.05
N ILE A 112 1.56 14.51 10.76
CA ILE A 112 0.36 13.93 10.16
C ILE A 112 -0.60 15.03 9.69
N ALA A 113 -0.76 16.10 10.46
CA ALA A 113 -1.58 17.23 10.03
C ALA A 113 -1.01 17.89 8.75
N SER A 114 0.31 18.09 8.69
CA SER A 114 1.00 18.57 7.49
C SER A 114 0.83 17.61 6.31
N LEU A 115 0.89 16.30 6.53
CA LEU A 115 0.68 15.29 5.51
C LEU A 115 -0.75 15.36 4.96
N ILE A 116 -1.76 15.41 5.83
CA ILE A 116 -3.17 15.56 5.43
C ILE A 116 -3.37 16.83 4.60
N LYS A 117 -2.74 17.94 5.00
CA LYS A 117 -2.76 19.18 4.22
C LYS A 117 -2.08 19.00 2.85
N THR A 118 -0.90 18.39 2.80
CA THR A 118 -0.17 18.12 1.54
C THR A 118 -1.02 17.28 0.58
N LEU A 119 -1.67 16.23 1.09
CA LEU A 119 -2.47 15.29 0.29
C LEU A 119 -3.79 15.90 -0.19
N TYR A 120 -4.47 16.67 0.65
CA TYR A 120 -5.87 17.05 0.39
C TYR A 120 -6.11 18.55 0.15
N SER A 121 -5.09 19.40 0.25
CA SER A 121 -5.24 20.86 0.05
C SER A 121 -5.87 21.29 -1.28
N ASN A 122 -5.75 20.47 -2.33
CA ASN A 122 -6.33 20.75 -3.65
C ASN A 122 -7.74 20.14 -3.84
N GLN A 123 -8.29 19.48 -2.83
CA GLN A 123 -9.61 18.85 -2.92
C GLN A 123 -10.72 19.85 -2.66
N SER A 124 -11.87 19.67 -3.33
CA SER A 124 -13.02 20.58 -3.22
C SER A 124 -13.62 20.66 -1.80
N PHE A 125 -13.43 19.63 -0.98
CA PHE A 125 -13.93 19.59 0.39
C PHE A 125 -12.96 20.23 1.41
N TYR A 126 -11.72 20.51 1.01
CA TYR A 126 -10.70 20.99 1.94
C TYR A 126 -10.93 22.45 2.32
N LYS A 127 -10.85 22.74 3.62
CA LYS A 127 -10.86 24.10 4.19
C LYS A 127 -9.68 24.26 5.12
N LYS A 128 -9.15 25.48 5.28
CA LYS A 128 -8.04 25.74 6.21
C LYS A 128 -8.42 25.27 7.62
N GLY A 129 -7.59 24.43 8.24
CA GLY A 129 -7.87 23.83 9.54
C GLY A 129 -8.45 22.41 9.48
N PHE A 130 -8.95 21.99 8.31
CA PHE A 130 -9.48 20.64 8.08
C PHE A 130 -8.51 19.55 8.53
N GLU A 131 -7.20 19.74 8.30
CA GLU A 131 -6.18 18.77 8.66
C GLU A 131 -6.13 18.45 10.15
N LYS A 132 -6.38 19.45 11.00
CA LYS A 132 -6.44 19.27 12.46
C LYS A 132 -7.80 18.72 12.86
N ASP A 133 -8.87 19.20 12.25
CA ASP A 133 -10.23 18.79 12.57
C ASP A 133 -10.46 17.30 12.29
N ILE A 134 -10.04 16.82 11.12
CA ILE A 134 -10.17 15.40 10.75
C ILE A 134 -9.28 14.52 11.63
N LEU A 135 -8.03 14.94 11.89
CA LEU A 135 -7.10 14.19 12.73
C LEU A 135 -7.62 14.06 14.17
N ASN A 136 -8.13 15.15 14.76
CA ASN A 136 -8.72 15.10 16.10
C ASN A 136 -9.94 14.17 16.15
N ASN A 137 -10.81 14.21 15.14
CA ASN A 137 -11.96 13.31 15.06
C ASN A 137 -11.55 11.85 14.94
N ILE A 138 -10.51 11.54 14.15
CA ILE A 138 -9.94 10.19 14.03
C ILE A 138 -9.39 9.71 15.40
N LEU A 139 -8.59 10.54 16.08
CA LEU A 139 -8.00 10.20 17.37
C LEU A 139 -9.07 9.94 18.44
N VAL A 140 -10.11 10.80 18.51
CA VAL A 140 -11.24 10.61 19.42
C VAL A 140 -12.01 9.34 19.09
N ALA A 141 -12.18 9.01 17.82
CA ALA A 141 -12.87 7.79 17.41
C ALA A 141 -12.08 6.53 17.79
N PHE A 142 -10.76 6.53 17.62
CA PHE A 142 -9.89 5.45 18.11
C PHE A 142 -9.90 5.32 19.64
N GLU A 143 -9.87 6.45 20.37
CA GLU A 143 -9.99 6.42 21.84
C GLU A 143 -11.27 5.72 22.29
N ASN A 144 -12.39 5.96 21.59
CA ASN A 144 -13.65 5.27 21.88
C ASN A 144 -13.60 3.77 21.55
N GLN A 145 -12.91 3.36 20.48
CA GLN A 145 -12.71 1.94 20.16
C GLN A 145 -11.88 1.24 21.24
N ILE A 146 -10.80 1.88 21.73
CA ILE A 146 -9.99 1.36 22.84
C ILE A 146 -10.85 1.16 24.09
N LYS A 147 -11.64 2.18 24.48
CA LYS A 147 -12.55 2.10 25.65
C LYS A 147 -13.56 0.95 25.51
N LYS A 148 -14.01 0.66 24.29
CA LYS A 148 -14.94 -0.43 23.97
C LYS A 148 -14.26 -1.77 23.68
N LYS A 149 -12.93 -1.88 23.82
CA LYS A 149 -12.14 -3.08 23.48
C LYS A 149 -12.38 -3.59 22.06
N GLN A 150 -12.53 -2.67 21.10
CA GLN A 150 -12.71 -2.98 19.68
C GLN A 150 -11.38 -2.97 18.95
N ASN A 151 -11.31 -3.70 17.83
CA ASN A 151 -10.14 -3.68 16.95
C ASN A 151 -9.96 -2.28 16.36
N LEU A 152 -8.72 -1.77 16.41
CA LEU A 152 -8.36 -0.48 15.83
C LEU A 152 -8.25 -0.64 14.32
N ASN A 153 -9.23 -0.12 13.59
CA ASN A 153 -9.22 -0.12 12.13
C ASN A 153 -9.88 1.15 11.60
N PHE A 154 -9.15 1.89 10.78
CA PHE A 154 -9.62 3.08 10.08
C PHE A 154 -10.92 2.84 9.30
N GLU A 155 -11.10 1.69 8.63
CA GLU A 155 -12.31 1.43 7.85
C GLU A 155 -13.58 1.32 8.70
N THR A 156 -13.42 0.97 9.98
CA THR A 156 -14.54 0.78 10.93
C THR A 156 -14.77 1.99 11.81
N LEU A 157 -13.98 3.07 11.65
CA LEU A 157 -14.09 4.25 12.49
C LEU A 157 -15.39 5.00 12.24
N ILE A 158 -16.09 5.30 13.34
CA ILE A 158 -17.27 6.14 13.34
C ILE A 158 -16.87 7.51 13.87
N LEU A 159 -16.76 8.48 12.98
CA LEU A 159 -16.52 9.88 13.36
C LEU A 159 -17.78 10.46 14.01
N LYS A 160 -17.59 11.26 15.08
CA LYS A 160 -18.71 11.92 15.79
C LYS A 160 -19.35 13.02 14.96
N ASP A 161 -18.55 13.73 14.16
CA ASP A 161 -19.04 14.77 13.27
C ASP A 161 -19.62 14.17 11.98
N GLY A 162 -20.94 14.31 11.81
CA GLY A 162 -21.66 13.82 10.64
C GLY A 162 -21.21 14.49 9.33
N SER A 163 -20.73 15.73 9.38
CA SER A 163 -20.25 16.44 8.18
C SER A 163 -18.94 15.84 7.63
N LEU A 164 -18.11 15.31 8.52
CA LEU A 164 -16.84 14.67 8.17
C LEU A 164 -17.01 13.21 7.71
N LYS A 165 -18.12 12.55 8.03
CA LYS A 165 -18.33 11.13 7.70
C LYS A 165 -18.20 10.83 6.20
N ASN A 166 -18.83 11.65 5.36
CA ASN A 166 -18.78 11.47 3.90
C ASN A 166 -17.39 11.76 3.33
N ILE A 167 -16.70 12.76 3.88
CA ILE A 167 -15.34 13.13 3.48
C ILE A 167 -14.35 12.04 3.91
N TYR A 168 -14.50 11.53 5.13
CA TYR A 168 -13.69 10.47 5.69
C TYR A 168 -13.75 9.20 4.84
N TYR A 169 -14.95 8.80 4.41
CA TYR A 169 -15.08 7.65 3.49
C TYR A 169 -14.27 7.84 2.19
N LYS A 170 -14.31 9.04 1.60
CA LYS A 170 -13.50 9.37 0.42
C LYS A 170 -11.99 9.32 0.71
N ILE A 171 -11.57 9.82 1.87
CA ILE A 171 -10.16 9.80 2.32
C ILE A 171 -9.66 8.38 2.57
N ILE A 172 -10.51 7.50 3.11
CA ILE A 172 -10.15 6.10 3.36
C ILE A 172 -10.09 5.29 2.07
N LYS A 173 -11.09 5.43 1.19
CA LYS A 173 -11.12 4.64 -0.06
C LYS A 173 -10.21 5.19 -1.14
N GLY A 174 -9.97 6.50 -1.15
CA GLY A 174 -9.23 7.17 -2.22
C GLY A 174 -9.85 6.97 -3.60
N THR A 175 -9.08 7.29 -4.63
CA THR A 175 -9.39 6.98 -6.04
C THR A 175 -8.39 5.99 -6.59
N LYS A 176 -8.85 5.08 -7.47
CA LYS A 176 -7.99 4.06 -8.10
C LYS A 176 -6.80 4.63 -8.85
N PHE A 177 -6.96 5.83 -9.41
CA PHE A 177 -5.89 6.56 -10.07
C PHE A 177 -5.66 7.84 -9.28
N TYR A 178 -4.45 7.98 -8.74
CA TYR A 178 -3.96 9.19 -8.09
C TYR A 178 -2.57 9.50 -8.63
N ASP A 179 -2.37 10.77 -8.99
CA ASP A 179 -1.08 11.31 -9.43
C ASP A 179 -0.79 12.54 -8.57
N PHE A 180 0.16 12.40 -7.63
CA PHE A 180 0.51 13.48 -6.70
C PHE A 180 1.09 14.70 -7.39
N GLU A 181 1.93 14.50 -8.41
CA GLU A 181 2.60 15.60 -9.10
C GLU A 181 1.61 16.42 -9.91
N LYS A 182 0.70 15.75 -10.60
CA LYS A 182 -0.37 16.38 -11.38
C LYS A 182 -1.56 16.81 -10.52
N LYS A 183 -1.57 16.45 -9.23
CA LYS A 183 -2.66 16.71 -8.29
C LYS A 183 -4.01 16.15 -8.76
N ILE A 184 -3.99 14.97 -9.38
CA ILE A 184 -5.18 14.32 -9.92
C ILE A 184 -5.60 13.19 -8.98
N GLY A 185 -6.90 13.10 -8.69
CA GLY A 185 -7.47 12.07 -7.81
C GLY A 185 -7.39 12.42 -6.33
N CYS A 186 -7.77 11.46 -5.48
CA CYS A 186 -7.75 11.58 -4.03
C CYS A 186 -6.96 10.39 -3.45
N PRO A 187 -5.81 10.62 -2.82
CA PRO A 187 -5.01 9.53 -2.25
C PRO A 187 -5.71 8.91 -1.03
N SER A 188 -5.53 7.61 -0.81
CA SER A 188 -5.98 7.01 0.45
C SER A 188 -5.03 7.37 1.58
N ILE A 189 -5.55 7.80 2.72
CA ILE A 189 -4.70 8.01 3.91
C ILE A 189 -4.09 6.70 4.42
N LEU A 190 -4.68 5.55 4.08
CA LEU A 190 -4.19 4.22 4.45
C LEU A 190 -2.87 3.87 3.78
N ASP A 191 -2.51 4.54 2.69
CA ASP A 191 -1.24 4.34 2.00
C ASP A 191 -0.07 4.95 2.80
N PHE A 192 -0.37 5.88 3.73
CA PHE A 192 0.64 6.64 4.46
C PHE A 192 0.58 6.44 5.97
N VAL A 193 -0.52 5.91 6.50
CA VAL A 193 -0.78 5.87 7.95
C VAL A 193 -1.26 4.49 8.35
N LYS A 194 -0.74 3.99 9.48
CA LYS A 194 -1.14 2.72 10.11
C LYS A 194 -1.43 2.89 11.61
N VAL A 195 -2.11 1.91 12.19
CA VAL A 195 -2.42 1.87 13.63
C VAL A 195 -2.08 0.48 14.17
N GLU A 196 -0.86 0.34 14.69
CA GLU A 196 -0.33 -0.94 15.19
C GLU A 196 0.32 -0.72 16.55
N ASN A 197 0.28 -1.72 17.44
CA ASN A 197 0.94 -1.62 18.74
C ASN A 197 2.46 -1.85 18.60
N SER A 198 3.14 -0.92 17.93
CA SER A 198 4.59 -0.93 17.70
C SER A 198 5.17 0.49 17.79
N LYS A 199 6.44 0.59 18.19
CA LYS A 199 7.20 1.86 18.21
C LYS A 199 8.15 1.97 17.03
N GLU A 200 7.73 1.46 15.88
CA GLU A 200 8.56 1.42 14.68
C GLU A 200 8.81 2.83 14.12
N GLN A 201 10.08 3.08 13.80
CA GLN A 201 10.50 4.22 13.01
C GLN A 201 10.17 3.98 11.53
N ILE A 202 10.04 5.05 10.76
CA ILE A 202 9.68 5.00 9.34
C ILE A 202 10.94 4.70 8.52
N PRO A 203 11.05 3.57 7.81
CA PRO A 203 12.22 3.27 7.00
C PRO A 203 12.43 4.33 5.91
N MET A 204 13.51 5.10 6.00
CA MET A 204 13.79 6.22 5.11
C MET A 204 13.89 5.77 3.64
N LYS A 205 14.39 4.55 3.42
CA LYS A 205 14.49 3.95 2.08
C LYS A 205 13.14 3.67 1.41
N ASP A 206 12.08 3.52 2.20
CA ASP A 206 10.73 3.18 1.72
C ASP A 206 9.75 4.35 1.83
N ALA A 207 10.17 5.44 2.48
CA ALA A 207 9.38 6.67 2.61
C ALA A 207 8.86 7.14 1.25
N SER A 208 7.54 7.32 1.15
CA SER A 208 6.90 7.81 -0.06
C SER A 208 7.31 9.24 -0.38
N LYS A 209 7.22 9.60 -1.65
CA LYS A 209 7.58 10.94 -2.12
C LYS A 209 6.70 12.02 -1.50
N GLU A 210 5.42 11.73 -1.30
CA GLU A 210 4.44 12.60 -0.63
C GLU A 210 4.84 12.89 0.82
N PHE A 211 5.27 11.84 1.52
CA PHE A 211 5.72 11.95 2.89
C PHE A 211 7.02 12.75 2.98
N LEU A 212 7.99 12.42 2.11
CA LEU A 212 9.22 13.19 2.01
C LEU A 212 8.95 14.65 1.68
N ILE A 213 8.07 14.98 0.71
CA ILE A 213 7.70 16.36 0.36
C ILE A 213 7.05 17.12 1.53
N THR A 214 6.35 16.39 2.40
CA THR A 214 5.74 16.97 3.59
C THR A 214 6.79 17.36 4.63
N PHE A 215 7.87 16.59 4.74
CA PHE A 215 8.90 16.79 5.74
C PHE A 215 10.06 17.66 5.23
N PHE A 216 10.55 17.35 4.03
CA PHE A 216 11.60 18.04 3.30
C PHE A 216 10.99 18.62 2.03
N ASP A 217 11.30 19.86 1.67
CA ASP A 217 10.69 20.47 0.48
C ASP A 217 10.88 19.64 -0.82
N LYS A 218 10.26 20.09 -1.92
CA LYS A 218 10.36 19.39 -3.22
C LYS A 218 11.80 19.23 -3.72
N LYS A 219 12.70 20.15 -3.37
CA LYS A 219 14.09 20.16 -3.88
C LYS A 219 14.91 19.10 -3.15
N ILE A 220 14.86 19.12 -1.81
CA ILE A 220 15.53 18.14 -0.94
C ILE A 220 14.95 16.75 -1.18
N THR A 221 13.63 16.63 -1.30
CA THR A 221 13.00 15.33 -1.59
C THR A 221 13.53 14.72 -2.88
N LYS A 222 13.79 15.52 -3.93
CA LYS A 222 14.35 15.00 -5.19
C LYS A 222 15.76 14.44 -5.00
N GLU A 223 16.61 15.12 -4.22
CA GLU A 223 17.96 14.65 -3.90
C GLU A 223 17.90 13.36 -3.05
N ILE A 224 17.03 13.31 -2.03
CA ILE A 224 16.83 12.12 -1.19
C ILE A 224 16.27 10.94 -2.00
N SER A 225 15.29 11.18 -2.86
CA SER A 225 14.66 10.13 -3.68
C SER A 225 15.65 9.47 -4.62
N ALA A 226 16.65 10.21 -5.12
CA ALA A 226 17.72 9.64 -5.93
C ALA A 226 18.55 8.61 -5.14
N LEU A 227 18.81 8.89 -3.85
CA LEU A 227 19.52 7.97 -2.96
C LEU A 227 18.70 6.71 -2.61
N GLN A 228 17.36 6.78 -2.64
CA GLN A 228 16.49 5.63 -2.36
C GLN A 228 16.51 4.56 -3.46
N ILE A 229 16.84 4.95 -4.70
CA ILE A 229 16.76 4.09 -5.90
C ILE A 229 18.04 3.24 -6.06
N GLU A 230 19.15 3.61 -5.41
CA GLU A 230 20.40 2.83 -5.41
C GLU A 230 20.23 1.49 -4.67
N TYR A 231 20.83 0.40 -5.18
CA TYR A 231 20.81 -0.91 -4.53
C TYR A 231 22.22 -1.42 -4.17
N PRO A 232 22.54 -1.62 -2.88
CA PRO A 232 21.79 -1.14 -1.72
C PRO A 232 21.86 0.40 -1.61
N PRO A 233 20.95 1.07 -0.87
CA PRO A 233 20.96 2.52 -0.72
C PRO A 233 22.07 2.93 0.26
N LYS A 234 23.33 2.72 -0.13
CA LYS A 234 24.53 2.94 0.70
C LYS A 234 24.66 4.39 1.12
N ASN A 235 24.25 5.29 0.22
CA ASN A 235 24.35 6.72 0.43
C ASN A 235 23.16 7.32 1.18
N LEU A 236 22.13 6.52 1.48
CA LEU A 236 20.97 6.97 2.27
C LEU A 236 21.29 6.86 3.77
N THR A 237 22.21 7.69 4.23
CA THR A 237 22.61 7.78 5.65
C THR A 237 22.09 9.06 6.28
N LEU A 238 21.99 9.07 7.62
CA LEU A 238 21.62 10.25 8.39
C LEU A 238 22.50 11.47 8.03
N GLN A 239 23.82 11.27 7.98
CA GLN A 239 24.79 12.31 7.67
C GLN A 239 24.62 12.90 6.26
N ASN A 240 24.33 12.05 5.26
CA ASN A 240 24.10 12.52 3.91
C ASN A 240 22.79 13.30 3.78
N VAL A 241 21.72 12.86 4.46
CA VAL A 241 20.46 13.61 4.48
C VAL A 241 20.61 14.95 5.20
N LEU A 242 21.34 15.01 6.32
CA LEU A 242 21.67 16.28 6.99
C LEU A 242 22.48 17.21 6.10
N SER A 243 23.48 16.68 5.39
CA SER A 243 24.30 17.44 4.44
C SER A 243 23.45 18.03 3.31
N ILE A 244 22.46 17.27 2.78
CA ILE A 244 21.51 17.77 1.77
C ILE A 244 20.63 18.88 2.36
N CYS A 245 20.17 18.74 3.59
CA CYS A 245 19.35 19.75 4.26
C CYS A 245 20.13 21.06 4.49
N GLN A 246 21.36 20.96 5.01
CA GLN A 246 22.26 22.09 5.23
C GLN A 246 22.60 22.81 3.92
N LYS A 247 22.95 22.06 2.87
CA LYS A 247 23.21 22.58 1.52
C LYS A 247 22.02 23.36 0.95
N ASN A 248 20.80 23.01 1.34
CA ASN A 248 19.56 23.64 0.89
C ASN A 248 18.98 24.66 1.91
N ASN A 249 19.75 25.06 2.92
CA ASN A 249 19.37 26.02 3.96
C ASN A 249 18.12 25.62 4.78
N LEU A 250 17.87 24.31 4.94
CA LEU A 250 16.82 23.80 5.80
C LEU A 250 17.41 23.52 7.20
N PRO A 251 17.03 24.28 8.24
CA PRO A 251 17.54 24.08 9.60
C PRO A 251 16.86 22.86 10.23
N ILE A 252 17.47 21.68 10.02
CA ILE A 252 17.07 20.40 10.60
C ILE A 252 18.26 19.83 11.39
N ASP A 253 17.98 19.28 12.56
CA ASP A 253 18.97 18.59 13.38
C ASP A 253 18.78 17.05 13.36
N GLU A 254 19.65 16.33 14.07
CA GLU A 254 19.53 14.87 14.21
C GLU A 254 18.26 14.44 14.98
N ASN A 255 17.74 15.29 15.87
CA ASN A 255 16.56 14.97 16.66
C ASN A 255 15.29 14.96 15.82
N ASP A 256 15.18 15.92 14.89
CA ASP A 256 14.08 16.00 13.93
C ASP A 256 13.99 14.73 13.07
N LEU A 257 15.13 14.09 12.80
CA LEU A 257 15.23 12.88 11.97
C LEU A 257 15.03 11.57 12.75
N LYS A 258 14.79 11.62 14.07
CA LYS A 258 14.55 10.42 14.90
C LYS A 258 13.31 9.62 14.50
N LEU A 259 12.40 10.21 13.72
CA LEU A 259 11.23 9.54 13.18
C LEU A 259 11.57 8.54 12.07
N PHE A 260 12.75 8.68 11.46
CA PHE A 260 13.20 7.87 10.34
C PHE A 260 14.20 6.80 10.78
N ASP A 261 14.07 5.62 10.20
CA ASP A 261 15.07 4.57 10.29
C ASP A 261 15.98 4.63 9.05
N PHE A 262 17.27 4.88 9.28
CA PHE A 262 18.33 4.88 8.25
C PHE A 262 19.03 3.52 8.15
N SER A 263 18.56 2.51 8.90
CA SER A 263 19.11 1.17 8.80
C SER A 263 18.81 0.58 7.42
N ASN A 264 19.86 0.04 6.80
CA ASN A 264 19.72 -0.73 5.56
C ASN A 264 19.10 -2.11 5.80
N SER A 265 18.65 -2.41 7.03
CA SER A 265 18.01 -3.67 7.38
C SER A 265 16.74 -3.81 6.55
N MET A 266 16.72 -4.73 5.58
CA MET A 266 15.47 -5.05 4.90
C MET A 266 14.49 -5.55 5.96
N TYR A 267 13.48 -4.74 6.29
CA TYR A 267 12.17 -5.30 6.59
C TYR A 267 11.77 -6.04 5.32
N ARG A 268 12.25 -7.27 5.19
CA ARG A 268 11.62 -8.24 4.32
C ARG A 268 10.23 -8.32 4.92
N SER A 269 9.23 -7.77 4.23
CA SER A 269 7.90 -8.31 4.48
C SER A 269 8.12 -9.82 4.30
N ASN A 270 7.75 -10.58 5.32
CA ASN A 270 7.93 -12.01 5.29
C ASN A 270 7.03 -12.64 4.20
N GLU A 271 6.55 -11.89 3.22
CA GLU A 271 5.62 -12.34 2.22
C GLU A 271 6.35 -12.92 1.03
N LYS A 272 6.03 -14.16 0.69
CA LYS A 272 6.47 -14.80 -0.54
C LYS A 272 5.29 -14.85 -1.50
N THR A 273 5.57 -14.60 -2.78
CA THR A 273 4.55 -14.70 -3.84
C THR A 273 4.54 -16.11 -4.42
N PHE A 274 3.37 -16.73 -4.44
CA PHE A 274 3.12 -18.05 -5.03
C PHE A 274 2.26 -17.91 -6.27
N VAL A 275 2.55 -18.70 -7.29
CA VAL A 275 2.03 -18.44 -8.63
C VAL A 275 1.44 -19.70 -9.23
N GLY A 276 0.12 -19.76 -9.31
CA GLY A 276 -0.57 -20.83 -10.01
C GLY A 276 -0.92 -20.44 -11.43
N PHE A 277 -0.63 -21.33 -12.37
CA PHE A 277 -0.95 -21.13 -13.79
C PHE A 277 -1.78 -22.28 -14.34
N ASP A 278 -2.90 -21.97 -14.99
CA ASP A 278 -3.73 -22.95 -15.68
C ASP A 278 -3.53 -22.88 -17.21
N LYS A 279 -2.76 -23.83 -17.76
CA LYS A 279 -2.41 -23.92 -19.18
C LYS A 279 -3.64 -24.00 -20.11
N ASN A 280 -4.77 -24.50 -19.61
CA ASN A 280 -5.99 -24.70 -20.41
C ASN A 280 -6.81 -23.41 -20.58
N THR A 281 -6.65 -22.46 -19.67
CA THR A 281 -7.40 -21.19 -19.67
C THR A 281 -6.48 -19.97 -19.80
N ASP A 282 -5.16 -20.17 -19.74
CA ASP A 282 -4.13 -19.13 -19.70
C ASP A 282 -4.28 -18.16 -18.51
N ILE A 283 -4.97 -18.60 -17.46
CA ILE A 283 -5.20 -17.79 -16.26
C ILE A 283 -4.08 -18.01 -15.25
N LYS A 284 -3.55 -16.88 -14.75
CA LYS A 284 -2.49 -16.82 -13.74
C LYS A 284 -3.02 -16.20 -12.46
N CYS A 285 -2.91 -16.92 -11.35
CA CYS A 285 -3.20 -16.42 -10.00
C CYS A 285 -1.89 -16.19 -9.26
N LYS A 286 -1.76 -15.05 -8.59
CA LYS A 286 -0.64 -14.73 -7.70
C LYS A 286 -1.20 -14.51 -6.30
N ILE A 287 -0.70 -15.25 -5.32
CA ILE A 287 -1.06 -15.09 -3.91
C ILE A 287 0.20 -14.63 -3.16
N LYS A 288 0.09 -13.54 -2.39
CA LYS A 288 1.14 -13.10 -1.47
C LYS A 288 0.76 -13.59 -0.08
N LEU A 289 1.61 -14.40 0.54
CA LEU A 289 1.36 -14.94 1.87
C LEU A 289 2.57 -14.75 2.77
N PRO A 290 2.36 -14.42 4.06
CA PRO A 290 3.42 -14.34 5.04
C PRO A 290 4.05 -15.72 5.26
N VAL A 291 5.36 -15.71 5.48
CA VAL A 291 6.25 -16.83 5.73
C VAL A 291 6.79 -16.64 7.14
N SER A 292 6.35 -17.50 8.04
CA SER A 292 6.86 -17.61 9.41
C SER A 292 8.26 -18.22 9.43
#